data_AF-A0A3C1P2X0-F1
#
_entry.id   AF-A0A3C1P2X0-F1
#
_cell.length_a   1.000
_cell.length_b   1.000
_cell.length_c   1.000
_cell.angle_alpha   90.00
_cell.angle_beta   90.00
_cell.angle_gamma   90.00
#
_symmetry.space_group_name_H-M   'P 1'
#
loop_
_entity.id
_entity.type
_entity.pdbx_description
1 polymer ?
#
loop_
_entity_poly.entity_id
_entity_poly.type
_entity_poly.pdbx_seq_one_letter_code
_entity_poly.pdbx_strand_id
1 'polypeptide(L)'
;MRVPRDVQEAVAAVTGHRPAEVTVRRGPLINRTAARIAADSYATEGVVHLPGTAPLTTDRSRRLLAHELTHVVQQKSGTAPHHEATPAGRDAEQQAMRAEAAFAAPPSPATPS
;
A
#
# COMPACT_ATOMS: atom_id res chain seq x y z
N MET A 1 -2.10 -3.67 15.38
CA MET A 1 -2.64 -4.72 14.50
C MET A 1 -1.51 -5.17 13.58
N ARG A 2 -1.37 -6.48 13.30
CA ARG A 2 -0.31 -7.00 12.42
C ARG A 2 -0.76 -6.97 10.97
N VAL A 3 0.18 -6.67 10.07
CA VAL A 3 -0.03 -6.73 8.61
C VAL A 3 -0.28 -8.20 8.19
N PRO A 4 -1.30 -8.49 7.39
CA PRO A 4 -1.51 -9.83 6.81
C PRO A 4 -0.28 -10.37 6.05
N ARG A 5 -0.04 -11.68 6.15
CA ARG A 5 1.17 -12.32 5.59
C ARG A 5 1.26 -12.21 4.06
N ASP A 6 0.13 -12.39 3.39
CA ASP A 6 -0.02 -12.23 1.94
C ASP A 6 0.40 -10.82 1.47
N VAL A 7 0.02 -9.79 2.20
CA VAL A 7 0.42 -8.40 1.92
C VAL A 7 1.93 -8.19 2.13
N GLN A 8 2.51 -8.77 3.19
CA GLN A 8 3.97 -8.70 3.40
C GLN A 8 4.75 -9.36 2.27
N GLU A 9 4.25 -10.49 1.74
CA GLU A 9 4.86 -11.21 0.63
C GLU A 9 4.77 -10.42 -0.69
N ALA A 10 3.62 -9.80 -0.97
CA ALA A 10 3.45 -8.94 -2.15
C ALA A 10 4.42 -7.75 -2.15
N VAL A 11 4.57 -7.06 -1.02
CA VAL A 11 5.51 -5.93 -0.87
C VAL A 11 6.95 -6.41 -1.03
N ALA A 12 7.31 -7.54 -0.44
CA ALA A 12 8.66 -8.10 -0.54
C ALA A 12 9.01 -8.51 -1.98
N ALA A 13 8.05 -9.03 -2.74
CA ALA A 13 8.26 -9.42 -4.13
C ALA A 13 8.62 -8.23 -5.03
N VAL A 14 8.11 -7.02 -4.73
CA VAL A 14 8.36 -5.82 -5.53
C VAL A 14 9.56 -5.03 -5.04
N THR A 15 9.71 -4.89 -3.72
CA THR A 15 10.74 -4.02 -3.11
C THR A 15 12.04 -4.76 -2.80
N GLY A 16 12.03 -6.10 -2.85
CA GLY A 16 13.13 -6.95 -2.39
C GLY A 16 13.27 -7.01 -0.87
N HIS A 17 12.44 -6.29 -0.11
CA HIS A 17 12.54 -6.17 1.34
C HIS A 17 11.21 -6.53 1.99
N ARG A 18 11.25 -7.39 3.01
CA ARG A 18 10.06 -7.62 3.83
C ARG A 18 9.80 -6.38 4.69
N PRO A 19 8.57 -5.83 4.70
CA PRO A 19 8.24 -4.76 5.63
C PRO A 19 8.42 -5.27 7.07
N ALA A 20 9.17 -4.53 7.88
CA ALA A 20 9.29 -4.78 9.32
C ALA A 20 7.93 -4.68 10.02
N GLU A 21 7.83 -4.91 11.34
CA GLU A 21 6.57 -4.65 12.05
C GLU A 21 6.15 -3.18 11.86
N VAL A 22 5.12 -2.96 11.03
CA VAL A 22 4.59 -1.63 10.69
C VAL A 22 3.34 -1.37 11.50
N THR A 23 3.26 -0.16 12.06
CA THR A 23 2.04 0.30 12.73
C THR A 23 1.01 0.70 11.68
N VAL A 24 -0.18 0.11 11.77
CA VAL A 24 -1.35 0.51 10.96
C VAL A 24 -2.33 1.26 11.85
N ARG A 25 -2.62 2.52 11.52
CA ARG A 25 -3.61 3.37 12.19
C ARG A 25 -4.86 3.51 11.32
N ARG A 26 -6.03 3.52 11.96
CA ARG A 26 -7.35 3.61 11.30
C ARG A 26 -8.31 4.44 12.16
N GLY A 27 -9.39 4.91 11.55
CA GLY A 27 -10.51 5.55 12.25
C GLY A 27 -10.88 6.94 11.70
N PRO A 28 -11.89 7.60 12.29
CA PRO A 28 -12.49 8.82 11.72
C PRO A 28 -11.51 9.98 11.53
N LEU A 29 -10.52 10.12 12.44
CA LEU A 29 -9.48 11.15 12.30
C LEU A 29 -8.56 10.90 11.10
N ILE A 30 -8.29 9.62 10.80
CA ILE A 30 -7.49 9.23 9.64
C ILE A 30 -8.25 9.55 8.35
N ASN A 31 -9.55 9.22 8.29
CA ASN A 31 -10.40 9.55 7.15
C ASN A 31 -10.40 11.06 6.85
N ARG A 32 -10.56 11.90 7.88
CA ARG A 32 -10.52 13.37 7.71
C ARG A 32 -9.16 13.88 7.23
N THR A 33 -8.09 13.22 7.61
CA THR A 33 -6.74 13.62 7.20
C THR A 33 -6.46 13.22 5.77
N ALA A 34 -6.79 11.97 5.40
CA ALA A 34 -6.68 11.48 4.03
C ALA A 34 -7.49 12.35 3.05
N ALA A 35 -8.73 12.70 3.41
CA ALA A 35 -9.57 13.60 2.61
C ALA A 35 -8.97 15.00 2.41
N ARG A 36 -8.29 15.57 3.41
CA ARG A 36 -7.66 16.90 3.31
C ARG A 36 -6.49 16.93 2.33
N ILE A 37 -5.83 15.79 2.11
CA ILE A 37 -4.74 15.64 1.14
C ILE A 37 -5.20 14.95 -0.16
N ALA A 38 -6.52 14.84 -0.36
CA ALA A 38 -7.13 14.19 -1.52
C ALA A 38 -6.65 12.73 -1.76
N ALA A 39 -6.38 11.99 -0.68
CA ALA A 39 -5.95 10.60 -0.74
C ALA A 39 -6.95 9.64 -0.07
N ASP A 40 -6.94 8.38 -0.49
CA ASP A 40 -7.70 7.31 0.17
C ASP A 40 -6.97 6.83 1.46
N SER A 41 -5.65 6.68 1.38
CA SER A 41 -4.75 6.30 2.46
C SER A 41 -3.43 7.08 2.37
N TYR A 42 -2.57 6.96 3.37
CA TYR A 42 -1.22 7.53 3.30
C TYR A 42 -0.23 6.83 4.25
N ALA A 43 1.04 6.87 3.89
CA ALA A 43 2.17 6.41 4.69
C ALA A 43 3.09 7.58 5.08
N THR A 44 3.32 7.75 6.37
CA THR A 44 4.25 8.77 6.86
C THR A 44 4.98 8.29 8.10
N GLU A 45 6.26 8.64 8.22
CA GLU A 45 7.13 8.26 9.35
C GLU A 45 7.12 6.74 9.63
N GLY A 46 7.03 5.93 8.58
CA GLY A 46 6.97 4.47 8.70
C GLY A 46 5.68 3.92 9.30
N VAL A 47 4.60 4.72 9.34
CA VAL A 47 3.26 4.34 9.81
C VAL A 47 2.28 4.40 8.64
N VAL A 48 1.50 3.33 8.49
CA VAL A 48 0.42 3.27 7.48
C VAL A 48 -0.88 3.78 8.08
N HIS A 49 -1.56 4.65 7.36
CA HIS A 49 -2.84 5.22 7.74
C HIS A 49 -3.90 4.82 6.70
N LEU A 50 -4.80 3.90 7.09
CA LEU A 50 -5.86 3.40 6.20
C LEU A 50 -7.22 4.00 6.56
N PRO A 51 -8.09 4.23 5.56
CA PRO A 51 -9.42 4.74 5.77
C PRO A 51 -10.35 3.66 6.35
N GLY A 52 -11.30 4.11 7.15
CA GLY A 52 -12.49 3.35 7.53
C GLY A 52 -12.28 2.25 8.56
N THR A 53 -13.28 1.36 8.62
CA THR A 53 -13.37 0.22 9.55
C THR A 53 -13.39 -1.12 8.83
N ALA A 54 -13.26 -1.13 7.49
CA ALA A 54 -13.28 -2.34 6.69
C ALA A 54 -12.22 -3.36 7.17
N PRO A 55 -12.50 -4.67 7.11
CA PRO A 55 -11.50 -5.68 7.40
C PRO A 55 -10.29 -5.55 6.46
N LEU A 56 -9.08 -5.69 7.02
CA LEU A 56 -7.84 -5.67 6.23
C LEU A 56 -7.75 -6.84 5.23
N THR A 57 -8.63 -7.83 5.36
CA THR A 57 -8.73 -9.00 4.49
C THR A 57 -9.56 -8.76 3.23
N THR A 58 -10.25 -7.62 3.10
CA THR A 58 -10.93 -7.28 1.85
C THR A 58 -9.89 -6.94 0.78
N ASP A 59 -10.15 -7.28 -0.48
CA ASP A 59 -9.19 -7.01 -1.57
C ASP A 59 -8.86 -5.52 -1.68
N ARG A 60 -9.86 -4.64 -1.50
CA ARG A 60 -9.62 -3.19 -1.44
C ARG A 60 -8.65 -2.82 -0.33
N SER A 61 -8.86 -3.29 0.90
CA SER A 61 -7.97 -2.97 2.02
C SER A 61 -6.59 -3.59 1.87
N ARG A 62 -6.48 -4.79 1.28
CA ARG A 62 -5.19 -5.42 0.97
C ARG A 62 -4.39 -4.63 -0.05
N ARG A 63 -5.04 -4.16 -1.13
CA ARG A 63 -4.40 -3.30 -2.14
C ARG A 63 -3.87 -2.01 -1.51
N LEU A 64 -4.73 -1.26 -0.81
CA LEU A 64 -4.30 -0.04 -0.13
C LEU A 64 -3.17 -0.32 0.87
N LEU A 65 -3.27 -1.40 1.66
CA LEU A 65 -2.21 -1.75 2.60
C LEU A 65 -0.89 -2.10 1.91
N ALA A 66 -0.93 -2.83 0.80
CA ALA A 66 0.26 -3.17 0.00
C ALA A 66 0.92 -1.92 -0.60
N HIS A 67 0.11 -1.01 -1.12
CA HIS A 67 0.56 0.28 -1.64
C HIS A 67 1.29 1.09 -0.56
N GLU A 68 0.61 1.37 0.56
CA GLU A 68 1.19 2.20 1.62
C GLU A 68 2.40 1.56 2.31
N LEU A 69 2.42 0.23 2.43
CA LEU A 69 3.59 -0.47 2.99
C LEU A 69 4.80 -0.40 2.07
N THR A 70 4.60 -0.35 0.75
CA THR A 70 5.69 -0.15 -0.20
C THR A 70 6.35 1.20 0.06
N HIS A 71 5.58 2.25 0.29
CA HIS A 71 6.11 3.55 0.70
C HIS A 71 6.83 3.52 2.05
N VAL A 72 6.33 2.78 3.04
CA VAL A 72 7.04 2.60 4.32
C VAL A 72 8.41 1.93 4.12
N VAL A 73 8.49 0.92 3.26
CA VAL A 73 9.78 0.27 2.93
C VAL A 73 10.71 1.24 2.22
N GLN A 74 10.22 1.98 1.22
CA GLN A 74 10.99 3.00 0.49
C GLN A 74 11.52 4.10 1.43
N GLN A 75 10.69 4.59 2.36
CA GLN A 75 11.07 5.57 3.38
C GLN A 75 12.22 5.05 4.26
N LYS A 76 12.15 3.78 4.69
CA LYS A 76 13.18 3.17 5.56
C LYS A 76 14.50 2.87 4.83
N SER A 77 14.44 2.56 3.54
CA SER A 77 15.62 2.31 2.72
C SER A 77 16.34 3.60 2.28
N GLY A 78 15.86 4.78 2.67
CA GLY A 78 16.42 6.06 2.26
C GLY A 78 16.11 6.42 0.80
N THR A 79 15.29 5.63 0.12
CA THR A 79 14.72 5.90 -1.20
C THR A 79 13.38 6.62 -1.09
N ALA A 80 13.17 7.34 0.02
CA ALA A 80 11.94 8.07 0.31
C ALA A 80 11.51 8.90 -0.90
N PRO A 81 10.21 8.91 -1.26
CA PRO A 81 9.79 9.43 -2.53
C PRO A 81 10.19 10.90 -2.64
N HIS A 82 11.14 11.17 -3.54
CA HIS A 82 11.22 12.46 -4.17
C HIS A 82 9.83 12.73 -4.76
N HIS A 83 9.31 13.93 -4.55
CA HIS A 83 8.03 14.42 -5.08
C HIS A 83 7.52 13.63 -6.30
N GLU A 84 6.26 13.17 -6.31
CA GLU A 84 5.71 12.24 -7.32
C GLU A 84 5.97 12.64 -8.77
N ALA A 85 6.08 13.96 -9.05
CA ALA A 85 6.42 14.46 -10.39
C ALA A 85 7.88 14.21 -10.82
N THR A 86 8.74 13.69 -9.95
CA THR A 86 10.11 13.30 -10.29
C THR A 86 10.15 11.88 -10.88
N PRO A 87 11.18 11.53 -11.68
CA PRO A 87 11.35 10.16 -12.17
C PRO A 87 11.38 9.13 -11.03
N ALA A 88 12.13 9.40 -9.97
CA ALA A 88 12.21 8.52 -8.81
C ALA A 88 10.87 8.38 -8.07
N GLY A 89 10.08 9.47 -7.96
CA GLY A 89 8.74 9.42 -7.40
C GLY A 89 7.78 8.55 -8.23
N ARG A 90 7.84 8.65 -9.57
CA ARG A 90 7.06 7.78 -10.46
C ARG A 90 7.49 6.32 -10.36
N ASP A 91 8.78 6.03 -10.27
CA ASP A 91 9.26 4.66 -10.12
C ASP A 91 8.82 4.06 -8.79
N ALA A 92 8.84 4.86 -7.72
CA ALA A 92 8.34 4.47 -6.40
C ALA A 92 6.84 4.17 -6.41
N GLU A 93 6.06 5.00 -7.09
CA GLU A 93 4.62 4.80 -7.28
C GLU A 93 4.30 3.55 -8.10
N GLN A 94 5.05 3.31 -9.18
CA GLN A 94 4.88 2.11 -10.00
C GLN A 94 5.20 0.82 -9.24
N GLN A 95 6.14 0.86 -8.28
CA GLN A 95 6.35 -0.26 -7.37
C GLN A 95 5.14 -0.48 -6.45
N ALA A 96 4.56 0.58 -5.90
CA ALA A 96 3.37 0.47 -5.05
C ALA A 96 2.19 -0.14 -5.83
N MET A 97 1.93 0.32 -7.06
CA MET A 97 0.90 -0.25 -7.94
C MET A 97 1.15 -1.73 -8.29
N ARG A 98 2.42 -2.14 -8.50
CA ARG A 98 2.75 -3.57 -8.72
C ARG A 98 2.45 -4.43 -7.49
N ALA A 99 2.62 -3.89 -6.28
CA ALA A 99 2.27 -4.61 -5.06
C ALA A 99 0.74 -4.78 -4.93
N GLU A 100 -0.05 -3.80 -5.38
CA GLU A 100 -1.51 -3.92 -5.44
C GLU A 100 -1.98 -5.01 -6.40
N ALA A 101 -1.30 -5.15 -7.55
CA ALA A 101 -1.69 -6.09 -8.60
C ALA A 101 -1.73 -7.56 -8.12
N ALA A 102 -1.00 -7.90 -7.05
CA ALA A 102 -1.07 -9.21 -6.41
C ALA A 102 -2.47 -9.56 -5.85
N PHE A 103 -3.32 -8.55 -5.64
CA PHE A 103 -4.68 -8.67 -5.11
C PHE A 103 -5.75 -8.21 -6.11
N ALA A 104 -5.38 -7.97 -7.37
CA ALA A 104 -6.36 -7.85 -8.43
C ALA A 104 -7.02 -9.22 -8.64
N ALA A 105 -8.36 -9.25 -8.77
CA ALA A 105 -9.06 -10.49 -9.09
C ALA A 105 -8.46 -11.10 -10.37
N PRO A 106 -8.32 -12.45 -10.46
CA PRO A 106 -7.89 -13.08 -11.70
C PRO A 106 -8.86 -12.68 -12.83
N PRO A 107 -8.39 -12.55 -14.09
CA PRO A 107 -9.31 -12.42 -15.20
C PRO A 107 -10.24 -13.63 -15.17
N SER A 108 -11.56 -13.40 -15.20
CA SER A 108 -12.54 -14.45 -15.41
C SER A 108 -12.09 -15.27 -16.63
N PRO A 109 -12.04 -16.62 -16.57
CA PRO A 109 -11.80 -17.39 -17.77
C PRO A 109 -12.96 -17.08 -18.74
N ALA A 110 -12.63 -16.43 -19.86
CA ALA A 110 -13.56 -16.29 -20.96
C ALA A 110 -13.96 -17.71 -21.38
N THR A 111 -15.23 -18.05 -21.20
CA THR A 111 -15.80 -19.31 -21.68
C THR A 111 -15.67 -19.33 -23.20
N PRO A 112 -14.93 -20.27 -23.81
CA PRO A 112 -15.03 -20.46 -25.25
C PRO A 112 -16.41 -21.05 -25.56
N SER A 113 -17.13 -20.44 -26.50
CA SER A 113 -18.31 -21.02 -27.15
C SER A 113 -17.92 -22.11 -28.13
#